data_AF-A0A8T1NSS9-F1
#
_entry.id   AF-A0A8T1NSS9-F1
#
_cell.length_a   1.000
_cell.length_b   1.000
_cell.length_c   1.000
_cell.angle_alpha   90.00
_cell.angle_beta   90.00
_cell.angle_gamma   90.00
#
_symmetry.space_group_name_H-M   'P 1'
#
loop_
_entity.id
_entity.type
_entity.pdbx_description
1 polymer ?
#
loop_
_entity_poly.entity_id
_entity_poly.type
_entity_poly.pdbx_seq_one_letter_code
_entity_poly.pdbx_strand_id
1 'polypeptide(L)'
;MDDPNEVIRDQLLWDDGMEDVLINFLYDDSIFGRIRGGKITHNDHVRLAERLSNYGTKKFNSEQVKGKIARLKRRQREFTNLMRQTGLGWDPERKAPVTSEEHWANAIRVRNSFKHFKSNGCPRYEELCAIFGCSVAMGTLHRALIEPAPISEEEDLLDEEL
;
A
#
# COMPACT_ATOMS: atom_id res chain seq x y z
N MET A 1 6.74 3.77 -22.23
CA MET A 1 7.77 4.69 -21.71
C MET A 1 7.01 5.96 -21.37
N ASP A 2 6.97 6.35 -20.10
CA ASP A 2 6.32 7.61 -19.71
C ASP A 2 7.17 8.78 -20.24
N ASP A 3 6.53 9.90 -20.61
CA ASP A 3 7.22 11.10 -21.11
C ASP A 3 8.17 11.64 -20.01
N PRO A 4 9.48 11.81 -20.28
CA PRO A 4 10.43 12.33 -19.30
C PRO A 4 10.00 13.66 -18.68
N ASN A 5 9.33 14.52 -19.45
CA ASN A 5 8.83 15.79 -18.94
C ASN A 5 7.63 15.60 -18.01
N GLU A 6 6.81 14.57 -18.22
CA GLU A 6 5.72 14.22 -17.31
C GLU A 6 6.25 13.71 -15.97
N VAL A 7 7.31 12.89 -15.99
CA VAL A 7 7.94 12.37 -14.77
C VAL A 7 8.50 13.51 -13.90
N ILE A 8 9.21 14.46 -14.51
CA ILE A 8 9.76 15.62 -13.79
C ILE A 8 8.63 16.50 -13.22
N ARG A 9 7.58 16.76 -14.00
CA ARG A 9 6.40 17.51 -13.52
C ARG A 9 5.71 16.81 -12.35
N ASP A 10 5.56 15.48 -12.41
CA ASP A 10 4.96 14.72 -11.32
C ASP A 10 5.84 14.78 -10.06
N GLN A 11 7.15 14.63 -10.21
CA GLN A 11 8.09 14.71 -9.08
C GLN A 11 8.03 16.08 -8.39
N LEU A 12 8.01 17.18 -9.15
CA LEU A 12 7.92 18.54 -8.59
C LEU A 12 6.52 18.87 -8.02
N LEU A 13 5.46 18.25 -8.55
CA LEU A 13 4.10 18.44 -8.05
C LEU A 13 3.89 17.72 -6.70
N TRP A 14 4.56 16.58 -6.51
CA TRP A 14 4.38 15.69 -5.36
C TRP A 14 5.61 15.57 -4.45
N ASP A 15 6.53 16.51 -4.55
CA ASP A 15 7.66 16.71 -3.61
C ASP A 15 7.16 17.17 -2.22
N ASP A 16 8.09 17.61 -1.36
CA ASP A 16 7.78 18.19 -0.04
C ASP A 16 6.88 17.30 0.85
N GLY A 17 6.92 15.98 0.63
CA GLY A 17 6.09 15.01 1.33
C GLY A 17 4.62 15.01 0.91
N MET A 18 4.21 15.75 -0.12
CA MET A 18 2.81 15.79 -0.56
C MET A 18 2.32 14.45 -1.10
N GLU A 19 3.20 13.62 -1.69
CA GLU A 19 2.87 12.21 -1.99
C GLU A 19 2.49 11.45 -0.71
N ASP A 20 3.25 11.61 0.37
CA ASP A 20 3.01 10.91 1.63
C ASP A 20 1.73 11.38 2.31
N VAL A 21 1.44 12.69 2.26
CA VAL A 21 0.18 13.25 2.76
C VAL A 21 -1.00 12.66 2.00
N LEU A 22 -0.92 12.56 0.67
CA LEU A 22 -1.97 11.91 -0.13
C LEU A 22 -2.16 10.45 0.28
N ILE A 23 -1.06 9.69 0.43
CA ILE A 23 -1.14 8.28 0.84
C ILE A 23 -1.77 8.16 2.24
N ASN A 24 -1.44 9.05 3.18
CA ASN A 24 -2.07 9.07 4.51
C ASN A 24 -3.57 9.30 4.42
N PHE A 25 -4.02 10.31 3.65
CA PHE A 25 -5.45 10.57 3.49
C PHE A 25 -6.20 9.40 2.86
N LEU A 26 -5.60 8.73 1.88
CA LEU A 26 -6.17 7.54 1.26
C LEU A 26 -6.23 6.37 2.24
N TYR A 27 -5.18 6.18 3.03
CA TYR A 27 -5.10 5.13 4.04
C TYR A 27 -6.19 5.32 5.10
N ASP A 28 -6.29 6.53 5.67
CA ASP A 28 -7.33 6.88 6.63
C ASP A 28 -8.72 6.66 6.03
N ASP A 29 -8.99 7.19 4.83
CA ASP A 29 -10.28 7.02 4.16
C ASP A 29 -10.62 5.55 3.86
N SER A 30 -9.60 4.69 3.68
CA SER A 30 -9.77 3.23 3.55
C SER A 30 -10.10 2.57 4.89
N ILE A 31 -9.37 2.89 5.96
CA ILE A 31 -9.60 2.35 7.31
C ILE A 31 -10.99 2.74 7.83
N PHE A 32 -11.41 3.99 7.61
CA PHE A 32 -12.72 4.49 8.00
C PHE A 32 -13.85 4.10 7.02
N GLY A 33 -13.56 3.27 6.01
CA GLY A 33 -14.56 2.75 5.08
C GLY A 33 -15.20 3.80 4.15
N ARG A 34 -14.61 4.99 4.02
CA ARG A 34 -15.06 6.06 3.11
C ARG A 34 -14.76 5.70 1.66
N ILE A 35 -13.66 4.98 1.42
CA ILE A 35 -13.30 4.42 0.12
C ILE A 35 -13.42 2.89 0.22
N ARG A 36 -14.36 2.29 -0.52
CA ARG A 36 -14.62 0.85 -0.47
C ARG A 36 -13.93 0.10 -1.60
N GLY A 37 -13.11 -0.90 -1.25
CA GLY A 37 -12.56 -1.88 -2.19
C GLY A 37 -11.72 -1.27 -3.32
N GLY A 38 -11.00 -0.18 -3.05
CA GLY A 38 -10.18 0.51 -4.04
C GLY A 38 -10.98 1.20 -5.17
N LYS A 39 -12.29 1.39 -5.00
CA LYS A 39 -13.12 2.23 -5.89
C LYS A 39 -13.11 3.67 -5.37
N ILE A 40 -12.24 4.47 -5.95
CA ILE A 40 -12.13 5.90 -5.66
C ILE A 40 -12.92 6.64 -6.73
N THR A 41 -13.94 7.38 -6.31
CA THR A 41 -14.87 8.09 -7.19
C THR A 41 -14.32 9.47 -7.59
N HIS A 42 -14.95 10.13 -8.56
CA HIS A 42 -14.63 11.51 -8.89
C HIS A 42 -14.80 12.45 -7.67
N ASN A 43 -15.86 12.27 -6.88
CA ASN A 43 -16.10 13.08 -5.68
C ASN A 43 -15.01 12.88 -4.62
N ASP A 44 -14.46 11.67 -4.51
CA ASP A 44 -13.30 11.43 -3.64
C ASP A 44 -12.08 12.20 -4.13
N HIS A 45 -11.82 12.25 -5.44
CA HIS A 45 -10.71 13.03 -5.99
C HIS A 45 -10.87 14.53 -5.72
N VAL A 46 -12.08 15.07 -5.85
CA VAL A 46 -12.37 16.48 -5.52
C VAL A 46 -12.10 16.75 -4.04
N ARG A 47 -12.68 15.92 -3.15
CA ARG A 47 -12.47 16.04 -1.70
C ARG A 47 -10.99 15.96 -1.31
N LEU A 48 -10.25 15.02 -1.89
CA LEU A 48 -8.82 14.86 -1.62
C LEU A 48 -8.00 16.05 -2.13
N ALA A 49 -8.35 16.61 -3.30
CA ALA A 49 -7.69 17.79 -3.83
C ALA A 49 -7.89 19.02 -2.93
N GLU A 50 -9.10 19.22 -2.41
CA GLU A 50 -9.41 20.28 -1.43
C GLU A 50 -8.63 20.07 -0.13
N ARG A 51 -8.65 18.85 0.43
CA ARG A 51 -7.88 18.51 1.65
C ARG A 51 -6.39 18.77 1.48
N LEU A 52 -5.79 18.33 0.38
CA LEU A 52 -4.37 18.56 0.08
C LEU A 52 -4.05 20.05 -0.05
N SER A 53 -4.90 20.79 -0.78
CA SER A 53 -4.76 22.23 -1.00
C SER A 53 -4.91 23.08 0.26
N ASN A 54 -5.57 22.53 1.29
CA ASN A 54 -5.72 23.15 2.60
C ASN A 54 -4.63 22.71 3.59
N TYR A 55 -3.99 21.56 3.36
CA TYR A 55 -2.89 21.06 4.17
C TYR A 55 -1.58 21.79 3.87
N GLY A 56 -1.31 22.06 2.59
CA GLY A 56 -0.07 22.69 2.14
C GLY A 56 -0.27 24.05 1.45
N THR A 57 0.84 24.63 1.01
CA THR A 57 0.85 25.88 0.22
C THR A 57 0.50 25.63 -1.25
N LYS A 58 0.75 24.40 -1.75
CA LYS A 58 0.46 23.98 -3.13
C LYS A 58 -1.03 23.72 -3.31
N LYS A 59 -1.55 24.12 -4.49
CA LYS A 59 -2.94 23.86 -4.89
C LYS A 59 -3.00 22.67 -5.84
N PHE A 60 -3.97 21.80 -5.59
CA PHE A 60 -4.21 20.57 -6.34
C PHE A 60 -5.62 20.60 -6.93
N ASN A 61 -5.78 19.99 -8.11
CA ASN A 61 -7.08 19.71 -8.69
C ASN A 61 -7.36 18.19 -8.72
N SER A 62 -8.63 17.85 -8.97
CA SER A 62 -9.09 16.46 -8.95
C SER A 62 -8.40 15.57 -10.00
N GLU A 63 -8.08 16.09 -11.18
CA GLU A 63 -7.40 15.32 -12.23
C GLU A 63 -5.93 15.03 -11.86
N GLN A 64 -5.23 15.96 -11.21
CA GLN A 64 -3.89 15.72 -10.67
C GLN A 64 -3.90 14.62 -9.61
N VAL A 65 -4.84 14.67 -8.66
CA VAL A 65 -5.01 13.67 -7.61
C VAL A 65 -5.32 12.30 -8.21
N LYS A 66 -6.29 12.24 -9.13
CA LYS A 66 -6.66 11.01 -9.87
C LYS A 66 -5.47 10.40 -10.61
N GLY A 67 -4.71 11.23 -11.33
CA GLY A 67 -3.51 10.79 -12.05
C GLY A 67 -2.46 10.20 -11.11
N LYS A 68 -2.23 10.85 -9.95
CA LYS A 68 -1.30 10.33 -8.94
C LYS A 68 -1.76 9.02 -8.34
N ILE A 69 -3.03 8.91 -7.97
CA ILE A 69 -3.62 7.66 -7.46
C ILE A 69 -3.45 6.52 -8.47
N ALA A 70 -3.66 6.79 -9.76
CA ALA A 70 -3.45 5.79 -10.80
C ALA A 70 -1.98 5.33 -10.89
N ARG A 71 -1.02 6.27 -10.78
CA ARG A 71 0.42 5.96 -10.74
C ARG A 71 0.80 5.16 -9.49
N LEU A 72 0.30 5.54 -8.31
CA LEU A 72 0.51 4.80 -7.05
C LEU A 72 -0.02 3.36 -7.14
N LYS A 73 -1.23 3.18 -7.68
CA LYS A 73 -1.83 1.86 -7.91
C LYS A 73 -1.03 1.03 -8.91
N ARG A 74 -0.50 1.65 -9.99
CA ARG A 74 0.41 0.97 -10.92
C ARG A 74 1.68 0.53 -10.20
N ARG A 75 2.36 1.42 -9.46
CA ARG A 75 3.56 1.12 -8.68
C ARG A 75 3.35 -0.07 -7.74
N GLN A 76 2.28 -0.04 -6.96
CA GLN A 76 1.91 -1.12 -6.04
C GLN A 76 1.69 -2.45 -6.78
N ARG A 77 0.94 -2.46 -7.88
CA ARG A 77 0.70 -3.69 -8.67
C ARG A 77 1.96 -4.26 -9.28
N GLU A 78 2.83 -3.40 -9.81
CA GLU A 78 4.10 -3.85 -10.39
C GLU A 78 4.99 -4.49 -9.35
N PHE A 79 5.09 -3.88 -8.16
CA PHE A 79 5.83 -4.46 -7.05
C PHE A 79 5.19 -5.76 -6.54
N THR A 80 3.86 -5.80 -6.41
CA THR A 80 3.11 -7.02 -6.04
C THR A 80 3.41 -8.17 -7.02
N ASN A 81 3.45 -7.88 -8.32
CA ASN A 81 3.77 -8.88 -9.36
C ASN A 81 5.21 -9.36 -9.28
N LEU A 82 6.16 -8.44 -9.01
CA LEU A 82 7.55 -8.80 -8.76
C LEU A 82 7.65 -9.79 -7.60
N MET A 83 6.98 -9.51 -6.47
CA MET A 83 6.98 -10.38 -5.29
C MET A 83 6.42 -11.78 -5.61
N ARG A 84 5.38 -11.88 -6.44
CA ARG A 84 4.82 -13.18 -6.87
C ARG A 84 5.78 -14.00 -7.70
N GLN A 85 6.42 -13.38 -8.69
CA GLN A 85 7.25 -14.09 -9.66
C GLN A 85 8.53 -14.63 -9.04
N THR A 86 9.00 -13.97 -7.99
CA THR A 86 10.26 -14.29 -7.32
C THR A 86 10.08 -15.19 -6.10
N GLY A 87 8.83 -15.41 -5.64
CA GLY A 87 8.52 -16.25 -4.49
C GLY A 87 8.99 -15.67 -3.15
N LEU A 88 9.28 -14.37 -3.11
CA LEU A 88 10.00 -13.75 -2.01
C LEU A 88 9.07 -13.34 -0.88
N GLY A 89 9.50 -13.61 0.36
CA GLY A 89 8.98 -12.90 1.52
C GLY A 89 9.32 -11.41 1.43
N TRP A 90 8.39 -10.57 1.87
CA TRP A 90 8.66 -9.16 2.14
C TRP A 90 9.40 -9.05 3.47
N ASP A 91 10.52 -8.33 3.52
CA ASP A 91 11.16 -7.94 4.77
C ASP A 91 10.56 -6.60 5.24
N PRO A 92 9.74 -6.58 6.30
CA PRO A 92 9.18 -5.32 6.82
C PRO A 92 10.24 -4.43 7.47
N GLU A 93 11.33 -4.99 8.01
CA GLU A 93 12.40 -4.21 8.65
C GLU A 93 13.26 -3.52 7.59
N ARG A 94 13.62 -4.25 6.53
CA ARG A 94 14.43 -3.71 5.42
C ARG A 94 13.60 -2.96 4.38
N LYS A 95 12.26 -3.06 4.47
CA LYS A 95 11.30 -2.56 3.46
C LYS A 95 11.69 -2.98 2.03
N ALA A 96 12.19 -4.20 1.90
CA ALA A 96 12.78 -4.72 0.67
C ALA A 96 12.45 -6.21 0.49
N PRO A 97 12.44 -6.73 -0.76
CA PRO A 97 12.33 -8.16 -1.00
C PRO A 97 13.55 -8.92 -0.44
N VAL A 98 13.33 -9.96 0.37
CA VAL A 98 14.41 -10.86 0.83
C VAL A 98 14.79 -11.77 -0.33
N THR A 99 15.90 -11.53 -1.04
CA THR A 99 16.26 -12.37 -2.18
C THR A 99 17.73 -12.37 -2.57
N SER A 100 18.14 -13.42 -3.29
CA SER A 100 19.47 -13.54 -3.87
C SER A 100 19.61 -12.74 -5.17
N GLU A 101 20.85 -12.45 -5.56
CA GLU A 101 21.16 -11.73 -6.80
C GLU A 101 20.63 -12.47 -8.04
N GLU A 102 20.61 -13.81 -8.02
CA GLU A 102 20.11 -14.65 -9.12
C GLU A 102 18.61 -14.47 -9.37
N HIS A 103 17.81 -14.38 -8.30
CA HIS A 103 16.36 -14.13 -8.40
C HIS A 103 16.09 -12.73 -8.94
N TRP A 104 16.85 -11.72 -8.51
CA TRP A 104 16.78 -10.37 -9.08
C TRP A 104 17.12 -10.36 -10.58
N ALA A 105 18.19 -11.04 -10.97
CA ALA A 105 18.60 -11.13 -12.38
C ALA A 105 17.50 -11.79 -13.24
N ASN A 106 16.89 -12.88 -12.74
CA ASN A 106 15.79 -13.55 -13.42
C ASN A 106 14.53 -12.66 -13.52
N ALA A 107 14.14 -11.98 -12.44
CA ALA A 107 13.00 -11.07 -12.45
C ALA A 107 13.18 -9.90 -13.43
N ILE A 108 14.36 -9.28 -13.42
CA ILE A 108 14.70 -8.17 -14.33
C ILE A 108 14.72 -8.65 -15.79
N ARG A 109 15.18 -9.88 -16.06
CA ARG A 109 15.13 -10.49 -17.39
C ARG A 109 13.70 -10.66 -17.90
N VAL A 110 12.76 -11.04 -17.03
CA VAL A 110 11.33 -11.14 -17.38
C VAL A 110 10.72 -9.76 -17.60
N ARG A 111 11.04 -8.79 -16.73
CA ARG A 111 10.54 -7.43 -16.84
C ARG A 111 11.59 -6.41 -16.38
N ASN A 112 12.23 -5.75 -17.34
CA ASN A 112 13.28 -4.76 -17.07
C ASN A 112 12.79 -3.58 -16.20
N SER A 113 11.48 -3.31 -16.17
CA SER A 113 10.92 -2.31 -15.27
C SER A 113 11.17 -2.64 -13.80
N PHE A 114 11.45 -3.87 -13.38
CA PHE A 114 11.74 -4.19 -11.98
C PHE A 114 13.09 -3.66 -11.47
N LYS A 115 13.97 -3.21 -12.36
CA LYS A 115 15.30 -2.69 -11.99
C LYS A 115 15.22 -1.53 -10.97
N HIS A 116 14.21 -0.67 -11.08
CA HIS A 116 14.06 0.46 -10.15
C HIS A 116 13.65 0.05 -8.73
N PHE A 117 13.00 -1.11 -8.57
CA PHE A 117 12.60 -1.65 -7.27
C PHE A 117 13.76 -2.33 -6.52
N LYS A 118 14.82 -2.75 -7.22
CA LYS A 118 15.96 -3.42 -6.59
C LYS A 118 16.67 -2.54 -5.57
N SER A 119 16.88 -1.26 -5.90
CA SER A 119 17.61 -0.34 -5.03
C SER A 119 16.71 0.36 -4.01
N ASN A 120 15.45 0.63 -4.37
CA ASN A 120 14.59 1.54 -3.61
C ASN A 120 13.37 0.85 -2.98
N GLY A 121 13.14 -0.44 -3.26
CA GLY A 121 11.93 -1.14 -2.88
C GLY A 121 10.67 -0.43 -3.39
N CYS A 122 9.54 -0.68 -2.76
CA CYS A 122 8.30 0.09 -2.98
C CYS A 122 8.00 0.89 -1.71
N PRO A 123 8.26 2.21 -1.70
CA PRO A 123 7.91 3.05 -0.55
C PRO A 123 6.43 2.95 -0.23
N ARG A 124 6.13 2.78 1.07
CA ARG A 124 4.77 2.70 1.63
C ARG A 124 3.93 1.55 1.07
N TYR A 125 4.58 0.46 0.71
CA TYR A 125 3.92 -0.68 0.07
C TYR A 125 2.79 -1.27 0.91
N GLU A 126 2.95 -1.36 2.23
CA GLU A 126 1.92 -1.90 3.14
C GLU A 126 0.65 -1.05 3.15
N GLU A 127 0.80 0.28 3.22
CA GLU A 127 -0.34 1.19 3.15
C GLU A 127 -0.99 1.15 1.76
N LEU A 128 -0.19 1.08 0.70
CA LEU A 128 -0.71 0.92 -0.66
C LEU A 128 -1.45 -0.42 -0.83
N CYS A 129 -0.99 -1.49 -0.18
CA CYS A 129 -1.70 -2.77 -0.11
C CYS A 129 -3.04 -2.65 0.65
N ALA A 130 -3.08 -1.91 1.75
CA ALA A 130 -4.32 -1.67 2.50
C ALA A 130 -5.33 -0.86 1.68
N ILE A 131 -4.87 0.16 0.95
CA ILE A 131 -5.73 1.04 0.13
C ILE A 131 -6.25 0.33 -1.13
N PHE A 132 -5.37 -0.37 -1.87
CA PHE A 132 -5.69 -0.91 -3.19
C PHE A 132 -5.94 -2.42 -3.22
N GLY A 133 -5.64 -3.11 -2.13
CA GLY A 133 -5.66 -4.57 -2.04
C GLY A 133 -4.40 -5.22 -2.60
N CYS A 134 -3.87 -6.20 -1.88
CA CYS A 134 -2.82 -7.12 -2.33
C CYS A 134 -3.37 -8.55 -2.32
N SER A 135 -3.29 -9.27 -3.44
CA SER A 135 -3.62 -10.71 -3.49
C SER A 135 -2.38 -11.60 -3.30
N VAL A 136 -1.26 -11.03 -2.85
CA VAL A 136 -0.10 -11.81 -2.40
C VAL A 136 -0.34 -12.16 -0.94
N ALA A 137 -0.09 -13.41 -0.56
CA ALA A 137 -0.02 -13.80 0.84
C ALA A 137 1.13 -13.02 1.49
N MET A 138 0.83 -11.84 2.04
CA MET A 138 1.72 -11.19 2.98
C MET A 138 1.76 -12.11 4.19
N GLY A 139 2.82 -12.90 4.31
CA GLY A 139 3.04 -13.75 5.47
C GLY A 139 2.76 -12.93 6.73
N THR A 140 1.77 -13.39 7.50
CA THR A 140 1.52 -13.02 8.90
C THR A 140 0.79 -11.71 9.25
N LEU A 141 -0.06 -11.12 8.41
CA LEU A 141 -0.95 -10.00 8.85
C LEU A 141 -2.46 -10.28 8.85
N HIS A 142 -2.88 -11.55 8.88
CA HIS A 142 -4.31 -11.89 9.03
C HIS A 142 -4.66 -12.62 10.34
N ARG A 143 -3.76 -12.66 11.32
CA ARG A 143 -4.04 -13.39 12.58
C ARG A 143 -4.61 -12.53 13.71
N ALA A 144 -4.67 -11.21 13.59
CA ALA A 144 -5.07 -10.34 14.71
C ALA A 144 -6.45 -9.67 14.57
N LEU A 145 -7.33 -10.16 13.68
CA LEU A 145 -8.73 -9.68 13.59
C LEU A 145 -9.77 -10.81 13.67
N ILE A 146 -9.38 -12.00 14.12
CA ILE A 146 -10.34 -13.00 14.59
C ILE A 146 -10.16 -13.03 16.10
N GLU A 147 -11.17 -12.52 16.80
CA GLU A 147 -11.25 -12.47 18.25
C GLU A 147 -10.85 -13.82 18.89
N PRO A 148 -10.22 -13.81 20.08
CA PRO A 148 -10.02 -15.04 20.84
C PRO A 148 -11.39 -15.65 21.13
N ALA A 149 -11.50 -16.96 20.90
CA ALA A 149 -12.67 -17.75 21.29
C ALA A 149 -13.03 -17.46 22.75
N PRO A 150 -14.32 -17.34 23.11
CA PRO A 150 -14.71 -17.21 24.50
C PRO A 150 -14.20 -18.42 25.26
N ILE A 151 -13.31 -18.17 26.22
CA ILE A 151 -12.93 -19.10 27.27
C ILE A 151 -14.21 -19.57 27.97
N SER A 152 -14.58 -20.82 27.73
CA SER A 152 -15.59 -21.53 28.49
C SER A 152 -14.87 -22.18 29.67
N GLU A 153 -14.75 -21.45 30.77
CA GLU A 153 -14.33 -21.99 32.06
C GLU A 153 -15.40 -21.65 33.10
N GLU A 154 -16.43 -22.47 33.16
CA GLU A 154 -17.20 -22.69 34.41
C GLU A 154 -17.21 -24.20 34.68
N GLU A 155 -16.10 -24.69 35.23
CA GLU A 155 -16.09 -25.85 36.12
C GLU A 155 -15.69 -25.32 37.48
N ASP A 156 -16.65 -25.13 38.38
CA ASP A 156 -16.38 -25.19 39.83
C ASP A 156 -17.69 -25.35 40.62
N LEU A 157 -17.63 -26.29 41.57
CA LEU A 157 -18.59 -26.59 42.65
C LEU A 157 -19.82 -27.40 42.18
N LEU A 158 -19.97 -28.68 42.57
CA LEU A 158 -20.17 -29.12 43.95
C LEU A 158 -19.74 -30.58 44.10
N ASP A 159 -18.76 -30.85 44.96
CA ASP A 159 -18.70 -32.09 45.72
C ASP A 159 -18.15 -31.78 47.12
N GLU A 160 -18.74 -32.47 48.10
CA GLU A 160 -18.52 -32.44 49.56
C GLU A 160 -19.28 -31.32 50.34
N GLU A 161 -20.34 -31.69 51.08
CA GLU A 161 -20.19 -32.33 52.40
C GLU A 161 -21.55 -32.83 52.96
N LEU A 162 -21.57 -34.10 53.41
CA LEU A 162 -22.48 -34.83 54.32
C LEU A 162 -23.88 -35.32 53.85
#